data_AF-A0A8T3XG24-F1
#
_entry.id   AF-A0A8T3XG24-F1
#
_cell.length_a   1.000
_cell.length_b   1.000
_cell.length_c   1.000
_cell.angle_alpha   90.00
_cell.angle_beta   90.00
_cell.angle_gamma   90.00
#
_symmetry.space_group_name_H-M   'P 1'
#
loop_
_entity.id
_entity.type
_entity.pdbx_description
1 polymer ?
#
loop_
_entity_poly.entity_id
_entity_poly.type
_entity_poly.pdbx_seq_one_letter_code
_entity_poly.pdbx_strand_id
1 'polypeptide(L)'
;MNGSQLNKSGFKYKEFCGKTVDKMPQLIGEGRMPLSVAGLMEIRLETQNAPAEVRDYWRDNFFDTGDGIAYHPNGRIKIVADAIPLREMNSGSRLVDGTLVLPHDIYKSLEGMEFTREAIERYFSDGYTREGAKLNPLWKILARDQHLLNEYVDLTFAEAKLQFQYDTNMGIYIKDAPKNFSMRLWCIGMLRSGYAAFGGGGLAFSGGRIIGILPEVQHQNPVVAPTLEQILTYSKSPIIAPANGVAQVY
;
A
#
# COMPACT_ATOMS: atom_id res chain seq x y z
N MET A 1 9.75 20.65 5.24
CA MET A 1 8.50 20.23 5.87
C MET A 1 8.74 18.97 6.68
N ASN A 2 9.14 19.13 7.93
CA ASN A 2 9.12 18.04 8.91
C ASN A 2 7.67 17.68 9.31
N GLY A 3 7.49 16.55 10.00
CA GLY A 3 6.17 16.11 10.46
C GLY A 3 5.39 17.17 11.25
N SER A 4 6.07 18.10 11.91
CA SER A 4 5.42 19.22 12.62
C SER A 4 4.87 20.32 11.69
N GLN A 5 5.39 20.48 10.47
CA GLN A 5 4.82 21.38 9.47
C GLN A 5 3.60 20.79 8.74
N LEU A 6 3.48 19.46 8.63
CA LEU A 6 2.25 18.79 8.16
C LEU A 6 1.09 18.98 9.16
N ASN A 7 1.41 19.12 10.44
CA ASN A 7 0.40 19.17 11.50
C ASN A 7 -0.14 20.58 11.81
N LYS A 8 0.19 21.58 11.00
CA LYS A 8 -0.40 22.93 11.11
C LYS A 8 -1.84 22.90 10.57
N SER A 9 -2.77 23.60 11.24
CA SER A 9 -4.16 23.69 10.80
C SER A 9 -4.26 24.34 9.41
N GLY A 10 -5.15 23.82 8.55
CA GLY A 10 -5.35 24.30 7.17
C GLY A 10 -4.41 23.70 6.11
N PHE A 11 -3.50 22.78 6.47
CA PHE A 11 -2.62 22.13 5.50
C PHE A 11 -3.29 20.93 4.79
N LYS A 12 -2.91 20.76 3.52
CA LYS A 12 -3.34 19.72 2.56
C LYS A 12 -3.21 18.30 3.14
N TYR A 13 -2.19 18.07 3.94
CA TYR A 13 -1.83 16.79 4.56
C TYR A 13 -1.67 16.95 6.06
N LYS A 14 -2.06 15.96 6.86
CA LYS A 14 -1.81 15.88 8.31
C LYS A 14 -1.46 14.46 8.70
N GLU A 15 -0.45 14.28 9.55
CA GLU A 15 -0.01 12.96 9.99
C GLU A 15 -0.68 12.55 11.31
N PHE A 16 -1.13 11.30 11.37
CA PHE A 16 -1.73 10.68 12.55
C PHE A 16 -0.89 9.46 12.96
N CYS A 17 0.08 9.67 13.86
CA CYS A 17 0.94 8.61 14.38
C CYS A 17 0.30 7.87 15.56
N GLY A 18 0.37 6.54 15.57
CA GLY A 18 -0.09 5.71 16.68
C GLY A 18 -0.77 4.44 16.20
N LYS A 19 -1.58 3.85 17.09
CA LYS A 19 -2.43 2.70 16.73
C LYS A 19 -3.46 3.15 15.70
N THR A 20 -3.45 2.50 14.54
CA THR A 20 -4.36 2.81 13.43
C THR A 20 -5.83 2.79 13.87
N VAL A 21 -6.23 1.81 14.68
CA VAL A 21 -7.59 1.67 15.21
C VAL A 21 -8.04 2.87 16.08
N ASP A 22 -7.09 3.57 16.70
CA ASP A 22 -7.36 4.77 17.50
C ASP A 22 -7.25 6.05 16.66
N LYS A 23 -6.37 6.04 15.65
CA LYS A 23 -6.04 7.22 14.83
C LYS A 23 -6.96 7.43 13.64
N MET A 24 -7.49 6.36 13.05
CA MET A 24 -8.44 6.48 11.95
C MET A 24 -9.71 7.25 12.35
N PRO A 25 -10.38 6.98 13.49
CA PRO A 25 -11.51 7.80 13.95
C PRO A 25 -11.16 9.29 14.14
N GLN A 26 -9.96 9.59 14.63
CA GLN A 26 -9.51 10.97 14.83
C GLN A 26 -9.37 11.69 13.49
N LEU A 27 -8.73 11.03 12.52
CA LEU A 27 -8.59 11.53 11.15
C LEU A 27 -9.95 11.80 10.52
N ILE A 28 -10.89 10.85 10.59
CA ILE A 28 -12.24 11.02 10.02
C ILE A 28 -13.03 12.10 10.77
N GLY A 29 -12.92 12.17 12.10
CA GLY A 29 -13.55 13.20 12.92
C GLY A 29 -13.07 14.62 12.62
N GLU A 30 -11.86 14.76 12.06
CA GLU A 30 -11.33 16.03 11.54
C GLU A 30 -11.77 16.32 10.08
N GLY A 31 -12.68 15.53 9.51
CA GLY A 31 -13.18 15.71 8.14
C GLY A 31 -12.17 15.34 7.06
N ARG A 32 -11.16 14.52 7.38
CA ARG A 32 -10.11 14.09 6.44
C ARG A 32 -10.39 12.70 5.89
N MET A 33 -9.75 12.37 4.78
CA MET A 33 -9.70 11.04 4.20
C MET A 33 -8.29 10.45 4.33
N PRO A 34 -8.14 9.13 4.58
CA PRO A 34 -6.82 8.52 4.60
C PRO A 34 -6.25 8.45 3.18
N LEU A 35 -4.98 8.84 3.03
CA LEU A 35 -4.23 8.83 1.78
C LEU A 35 -4.17 7.42 1.18
N SER A 36 -4.46 7.26 -0.11
CA SER A 36 -4.33 5.98 -0.83
C SER A 36 -2.88 5.65 -1.19
N VAL A 37 -2.61 4.42 -1.66
CA VAL A 37 -1.29 4.06 -2.21
C VAL A 37 -0.97 4.91 -3.43
N ALA A 38 -1.93 5.06 -4.35
CA ALA A 38 -1.78 5.94 -5.52
C ALA A 38 -1.45 7.39 -5.12
N GLY A 39 -2.17 7.97 -4.16
CA GLY A 39 -1.91 9.33 -3.70
C GLY A 39 -0.52 9.47 -3.05
N LEU A 40 -0.03 8.43 -2.36
CA LEU A 40 1.33 8.44 -1.84
C LEU A 40 2.40 8.41 -2.96
N MET A 41 2.15 7.66 -4.04
CA MET A 41 3.02 7.65 -5.23
C MET A 41 3.10 9.06 -5.85
N GLU A 42 1.96 9.71 -6.05
CA GLU A 42 1.87 11.07 -6.58
C GLU A 42 2.67 12.05 -5.71
N ILE A 43 2.47 12.04 -4.40
CA ILE A 43 3.18 12.94 -3.48
C ILE A 43 4.69 12.74 -3.56
N ARG A 44 5.17 11.49 -3.62
CA ARG A 44 6.61 11.20 -3.73
C ARG A 44 7.19 11.70 -5.05
N LEU A 45 6.45 11.59 -6.15
CA LEU A 45 6.84 12.15 -7.45
C LEU A 45 6.84 13.69 -7.45
N GLU A 46 5.81 14.32 -6.90
CA GLU A 46 5.68 15.78 -6.81
C GLU A 46 6.78 16.41 -5.95
N THR A 47 7.21 15.71 -4.90
CA THR A 47 8.17 16.22 -3.92
C THR A 47 9.63 15.94 -4.26
N GLN A 48 9.92 15.28 -5.39
CA GLN A 48 11.30 14.93 -5.80
C GLN A 48 12.23 16.15 -5.90
N ASN A 49 11.69 17.29 -6.34
CA ASN A 49 12.41 18.56 -6.51
C ASN A 49 12.17 19.56 -5.36
N ALA A 50 11.44 19.13 -4.31
CA ALA A 50 11.21 19.95 -3.14
C ALA A 50 12.49 20.12 -2.30
N PRO A 51 12.52 21.07 -1.35
CA PRO A 51 13.63 21.16 -0.39
C PRO A 51 13.89 19.81 0.29
N ALA A 52 15.17 19.50 0.56
CA ALA A 52 15.61 18.18 1.04
C ALA A 52 14.78 17.66 2.22
N GLU A 53 14.49 18.51 3.21
CA GLU A 53 13.65 18.14 4.37
C GLU A 53 12.25 17.63 3.97
N VAL A 54 11.63 18.21 2.93
CA VAL A 54 10.31 17.77 2.43
C VAL A 54 10.45 16.46 1.68
N ARG A 55 11.37 16.40 0.72
CA ARG A 55 11.62 15.23 -0.12
C ARG A 55 11.97 14.02 0.75
N ASP A 56 12.96 14.18 1.62
CA ASP A 56 13.48 13.11 2.47
C ASP A 56 12.41 12.62 3.46
N TYR A 57 11.50 13.49 3.93
CA TYR A 57 10.37 13.06 4.76
C TYR A 57 9.45 12.09 4.01
N TRP A 58 9.03 12.41 2.78
CA TRP A 58 8.13 11.52 2.02
C TRP A 58 8.85 10.26 1.51
N ARG A 59 10.14 10.39 1.19
CA ARG A 59 11.00 9.32 0.68
C ARG A 59 11.39 8.29 1.74
N ASP A 60 11.84 8.76 2.90
CA ASP A 60 12.53 7.95 3.91
C ASP A 60 11.61 7.53 5.07
N ASN A 61 10.30 7.69 4.91
CA ASN A 61 9.30 7.20 5.86
C ASN A 61 8.33 6.21 5.21
N PHE A 62 7.77 5.34 6.04
CA PHE A 62 6.67 4.45 5.68
C PHE A 62 5.33 5.08 6.07
N PHE A 63 4.27 4.70 5.35
CA PHE A 63 2.92 5.17 5.63
C PHE A 63 1.91 4.05 5.45
N ASP A 64 1.01 3.91 6.43
CA ASP A 64 -0.24 3.20 6.28
C ASP A 64 -1.17 4.03 5.39
N THR A 65 -1.86 3.36 4.47
CA THR A 65 -2.73 4.00 3.47
C THR A 65 -4.19 3.66 3.74
N GLY A 66 -5.11 4.37 3.09
CA GLY A 66 -6.55 4.08 3.12
C GLY A 66 -6.98 2.88 2.27
N ASP A 67 -6.05 2.24 1.56
CA ASP A 67 -6.31 1.03 0.79
C ASP A 67 -6.19 -0.22 1.68
N GLY A 68 -7.02 -1.21 1.40
CA GLY A 68 -7.15 -2.43 2.19
C GLY A 68 -6.76 -3.69 1.44
N ILE A 69 -6.33 -4.68 2.21
CA ILE A 69 -6.27 -6.09 1.81
C ILE A 69 -7.21 -6.89 2.71
N ALA A 70 -8.20 -7.53 2.10
CA ALA A 70 -9.15 -8.39 2.78
C ALA A 70 -8.77 -9.86 2.57
N TYR A 71 -8.85 -10.65 3.63
CA TYR A 71 -8.51 -12.06 3.64
C TYR A 71 -9.75 -12.91 3.82
N HIS A 72 -9.88 -13.95 3.00
CA HIS A 72 -10.83 -15.05 3.20
C HIS A 72 -10.15 -16.17 4.00
N PRO A 73 -10.89 -16.89 4.87
CA PRO A 73 -10.36 -18.07 5.57
C PRO A 73 -9.78 -19.19 4.71
N ASN A 74 -10.01 -19.18 3.38
CA ASN A 74 -9.55 -20.21 2.46
C ASN A 74 -8.27 -19.79 1.71
N GLY A 75 -7.65 -18.67 2.07
CA GLY A 75 -6.45 -18.15 1.43
C GLY A 75 -6.70 -17.17 0.29
N ARG A 76 -7.95 -16.95 -0.14
CA ARG A 76 -8.25 -15.87 -1.09
C ARG A 76 -7.97 -14.51 -0.48
N ILE A 77 -7.52 -13.57 -1.29
CA ILE A 77 -7.36 -12.18 -0.89
C ILE A 77 -8.13 -11.26 -1.85
N LYS A 78 -8.56 -10.11 -1.34
CA LYS A 78 -9.19 -9.06 -2.14
C LYS A 78 -8.50 -7.73 -1.87
N ILE A 79 -8.08 -7.04 -2.93
CA ILE A 79 -7.48 -5.70 -2.85
C ILE A 79 -8.59 -4.68 -2.99
N VAL A 80 -8.79 -3.88 -1.96
CA VAL A 80 -9.93 -2.96 -1.83
C VAL A 80 -9.39 -1.55 -1.77
N ALA A 81 -9.66 -0.77 -2.82
CA ALA A 81 -9.34 0.65 -2.80
C ALA A 81 -10.23 1.36 -1.79
N ASP A 82 -9.69 2.37 -1.11
CA ASP A 82 -10.48 3.29 -0.27
C ASP A 82 -11.37 2.54 0.75
N ALA A 83 -10.82 1.52 1.40
CA ALA A 83 -11.54 0.47 2.11
C ALA A 83 -12.42 0.99 3.26
N ILE A 84 -13.72 1.13 2.99
CA ILE A 84 -14.73 1.67 3.92
C ILE A 84 -14.71 1.00 5.29
N PRO A 85 -14.67 -0.35 5.43
CA PRO A 85 -14.67 -0.97 6.77
C PRO A 85 -13.46 -0.58 7.63
N LEU A 86 -12.30 -0.29 7.01
CA LEU A 86 -11.15 0.21 7.75
C LEU A 86 -11.30 1.69 8.11
N ARG A 87 -12.03 2.49 7.32
CA ARG A 87 -12.33 3.90 7.63
C ARG A 87 -13.32 4.03 8.79
N GLU A 88 -14.27 3.10 8.87
CA GLU A 88 -15.31 3.06 9.90
C GLU A 88 -14.86 2.39 11.21
N MET A 89 -13.66 1.79 11.23
CA MET A 89 -13.14 1.16 12.43
C MET A 89 -12.92 2.18 13.56
N ASN A 90 -13.08 1.72 14.78
CA ASN A 90 -12.93 2.49 16.02
C ASN A 90 -12.41 1.60 17.16
N SER A 91 -12.20 2.17 18.35
CA SER A 91 -11.66 1.45 19.51
C SER A 91 -12.51 0.27 19.99
N GLY A 92 -13.80 0.22 19.65
CA GLY A 92 -14.69 -0.92 19.92
C GLY A 92 -14.67 -1.99 18.82
N SER A 93 -13.96 -1.76 17.71
CA SER A 93 -13.87 -2.72 16.61
C SER A 93 -13.13 -3.99 17.03
N ARG A 94 -13.69 -5.14 16.65
CA ARG A 94 -13.10 -6.43 16.99
C ARG A 94 -11.86 -6.69 16.16
N LEU A 95 -10.71 -6.74 16.83
CA LEU A 95 -9.44 -7.15 16.24
C LEU A 95 -9.06 -8.57 16.71
N VAL A 96 -8.56 -9.38 15.79
CA VAL A 96 -7.92 -10.68 16.10
C VAL A 96 -6.56 -10.67 15.42
N ASP A 97 -5.48 -10.94 16.15
CA ASP A 97 -4.10 -10.87 15.63
C ASP A 97 -3.76 -9.58 14.87
N GLY A 98 -4.33 -8.47 15.35
CA GLY A 98 -4.15 -7.13 14.78
C GLY A 98 -4.84 -6.89 13.43
N THR A 99 -5.76 -7.75 12.99
CA THR A 99 -6.61 -7.50 11.80
C THR A 99 -8.05 -7.26 12.19
N LEU A 100 -8.74 -6.40 11.43
CA LEU A 100 -10.16 -6.13 11.59
C LEU A 100 -10.95 -7.38 11.19
N VAL A 101 -11.75 -7.93 12.09
CA VAL A 101 -12.66 -9.04 11.75
C VAL A 101 -13.83 -8.51 10.96
N LEU A 102 -14.11 -9.12 9.80
CA LEU A 102 -15.23 -8.76 8.95
C LEU A 102 -16.38 -9.78 9.10
N PRO A 103 -17.64 -9.34 9.15
CA PRO A 103 -18.77 -10.22 8.86
C PRO A 103 -18.67 -10.76 7.43
N HIS A 104 -19.17 -11.97 7.19
CA HIS A 104 -19.13 -12.62 5.88
C HIS A 104 -19.80 -11.78 4.79
N ASP A 105 -20.96 -11.19 5.08
CA ASP A 105 -21.72 -10.39 4.11
C ASP A 105 -20.99 -9.07 3.77
N ILE A 106 -20.27 -8.49 4.73
CA ILE A 106 -19.40 -7.34 4.49
C ILE A 106 -18.25 -7.74 3.56
N TYR A 107 -17.60 -8.87 3.80
CA TYR A 107 -16.52 -9.34 2.90
C TYR A 107 -17.02 -9.55 1.46
N LYS A 108 -18.22 -10.11 1.29
CA LYS A 108 -18.84 -10.31 -0.02
C LYS A 108 -19.15 -9.01 -0.73
N SER A 109 -19.64 -8.00 0.00
CA SER A 109 -19.99 -6.69 -0.57
C SER A 109 -18.78 -5.82 -0.89
N LEU A 110 -17.58 -6.17 -0.43
CA LEU A 110 -16.35 -5.46 -0.79
C LEU A 110 -16.14 -5.47 -2.32
N GLU A 111 -16.01 -4.28 -2.90
CA GLU A 111 -15.57 -4.09 -4.26
C GLU A 111 -14.04 -4.11 -4.32
N GLY A 112 -13.49 -4.88 -5.25
CA GLY A 112 -12.05 -5.04 -5.37
C GLY A 112 -11.65 -6.27 -6.16
N MET A 113 -10.40 -6.30 -6.61
CA MET A 113 -9.88 -7.46 -7.33
C MET A 113 -9.59 -8.59 -6.36
N GLU A 114 -10.20 -9.74 -6.60
CA GLU A 114 -10.01 -10.95 -5.79
C GLU A 114 -9.03 -11.91 -6.47
N PHE A 115 -8.17 -12.52 -5.65
CA PHE A 115 -7.18 -13.50 -6.08
C PHE A 115 -7.33 -14.78 -5.28
N THR A 116 -7.20 -15.91 -5.96
CA THR A 116 -6.95 -17.21 -5.33
C THR A 116 -5.57 -17.22 -4.69
N ARG A 117 -5.38 -18.06 -3.67
CA ARG A 117 -4.09 -18.24 -3.01
C ARG A 117 -2.98 -18.57 -4.02
N GLU A 118 -3.25 -19.51 -4.91
CA GLU A 118 -2.31 -20.01 -5.91
C GLU A 118 -1.96 -18.97 -6.97
N ALA A 119 -2.87 -18.03 -7.23
CA ALA A 119 -2.63 -16.94 -8.17
C ALA A 119 -1.77 -15.86 -7.51
N ILE A 120 -2.05 -15.54 -6.25
CA ILE A 120 -1.37 -14.44 -5.57
C ILE A 120 0.06 -14.80 -5.17
N GLU A 121 0.33 -16.06 -4.82
CA GLU A 121 1.68 -16.54 -4.51
C GLU A 121 2.66 -16.33 -5.68
N ARG A 122 2.18 -16.31 -6.93
CA ARG A 122 3.00 -16.03 -8.12
C ARG A 122 3.40 -14.57 -8.26
N TYR A 123 2.68 -13.68 -7.57
CA TYR A 123 2.92 -12.25 -7.63
C TYR A 123 3.75 -11.77 -6.46
N PHE A 124 4.19 -12.61 -5.52
CA PHE A 124 5.06 -12.22 -4.42
C PHE A 124 6.53 -12.44 -4.74
N SER A 125 7.32 -11.46 -4.36
CA SER A 125 8.77 -11.49 -4.42
C SER A 125 9.32 -10.51 -3.38
N ASP A 126 10.50 -10.82 -2.85
CA ASP A 126 11.25 -9.90 -1.99
C ASP A 126 11.70 -8.63 -2.74
N GLY A 127 11.69 -8.68 -4.07
CA GLY A 127 11.89 -7.55 -4.96
C GLY A 127 11.68 -7.95 -6.42
N TYR A 128 11.32 -6.98 -7.24
CA TYR A 128 11.20 -7.16 -8.68
C TYR A 128 12.32 -6.42 -9.38
N THR A 129 12.61 -6.80 -10.63
CA THR A 129 13.31 -5.89 -11.54
C THR A 129 12.41 -4.69 -11.85
N ARG A 130 12.99 -3.62 -12.40
CA ARG A 130 12.25 -2.42 -12.82
C ARG A 130 11.04 -2.77 -13.70
N GLU A 131 11.27 -3.56 -14.75
CA GLU A 131 10.18 -3.97 -15.65
C GLU A 131 9.20 -4.95 -14.98
N GLY A 132 9.69 -5.80 -14.09
CA GLY A 132 8.84 -6.69 -13.29
C GLY A 132 7.86 -5.93 -12.39
N ALA A 133 8.31 -4.84 -11.75
CA ALA A 133 7.46 -3.99 -10.91
C ALA A 133 6.35 -3.31 -11.73
N LYS A 134 6.67 -2.76 -12.91
CA LYS A 134 5.70 -2.11 -13.82
C LYS A 134 4.62 -3.07 -14.33
N LEU A 135 4.98 -4.35 -14.47
CA LEU A 135 4.07 -5.39 -14.98
C LEU A 135 3.29 -6.10 -13.88
N ASN A 136 3.69 -5.96 -12.61
CA ASN A 136 3.08 -6.67 -11.49
C ASN A 136 1.59 -6.26 -11.30
N PRO A 137 0.63 -7.21 -11.35
CA PRO A 137 -0.79 -6.88 -11.25
C PRO A 137 -1.20 -6.19 -9.95
N LEU A 138 -0.59 -6.53 -8.81
CA LEU A 138 -0.90 -5.88 -7.54
C LEU A 138 -0.46 -4.43 -7.53
N TRP A 139 0.75 -4.14 -8.01
CA TRP A 139 1.21 -2.76 -8.13
C TRP A 139 0.31 -1.93 -9.06
N LYS A 140 -0.18 -2.51 -10.15
CA LYS A 140 -1.14 -1.83 -11.05
C LYS A 140 -2.44 -1.48 -10.35
N ILE A 141 -3.00 -2.40 -9.55
CA ILE A 141 -4.23 -2.17 -8.80
C ILE A 141 -4.03 -1.08 -7.75
N LEU A 142 -2.91 -1.12 -7.04
CA LEU A 142 -2.60 -0.14 -5.99
C LEU A 142 -2.32 1.26 -6.55
N ALA A 143 -1.63 1.33 -7.70
CA ALA A 143 -1.35 2.58 -8.38
C ALA A 143 -2.62 3.17 -9.04
N ARG A 144 -3.60 2.34 -9.39
CA ARG A 144 -4.86 2.69 -10.08
C ARG A 144 -4.68 3.24 -11.49
N ASP A 145 -3.50 3.76 -11.81
CA ASP A 145 -3.09 4.29 -13.11
C ASP A 145 -1.71 3.73 -13.51
N GLN A 146 -1.59 3.29 -14.76
CA GLN A 146 -0.36 2.65 -15.26
C GLN A 146 0.75 3.68 -15.50
N HIS A 147 0.42 4.91 -15.87
CA HIS A 147 1.42 5.96 -16.09
C HIS A 147 2.06 6.35 -14.76
N LEU A 148 1.25 6.59 -13.73
CA LEU A 148 1.68 6.82 -12.36
C LEU A 148 2.58 5.69 -11.85
N LEU A 149 2.19 4.42 -12.05
CA LEU A 149 3.03 3.29 -11.67
C LEU A 149 4.38 3.34 -12.37
N ASN A 150 4.40 3.61 -13.68
CA ASN A 150 5.63 3.63 -14.46
C ASN A 150 6.59 4.72 -13.97
N GLU A 151 6.11 5.93 -13.74
CA GLU A 151 6.91 7.04 -13.22
C GLU A 151 7.42 6.75 -11.80
N TYR A 152 6.54 6.22 -10.94
CA TYR A 152 6.89 5.90 -9.56
C TYR A 152 7.95 4.79 -9.47
N VAL A 153 7.84 3.76 -10.30
CA VAL A 153 8.86 2.71 -10.42
C VAL A 153 10.18 3.31 -10.92
N ASP A 154 10.15 4.22 -11.89
CA ASP A 154 11.36 4.81 -12.45
C ASP A 154 12.12 5.65 -11.43
N LEU A 155 11.42 6.50 -10.69
CA LEU A 155 11.98 7.24 -9.57
C LEU A 155 12.56 6.28 -8.52
N THR A 156 11.79 5.29 -8.11
CA THR A 156 12.17 4.32 -7.07
C THR A 156 13.47 3.58 -7.42
N PHE A 157 13.60 3.08 -8.65
CA PHE A 157 14.79 2.34 -9.07
C PHE A 157 15.99 3.26 -9.26
N ALA A 158 15.80 4.49 -9.75
CA ALA A 158 16.87 5.47 -9.83
C ALA A 158 17.43 5.81 -8.44
N GLU A 159 16.56 6.08 -7.47
CA GLU A 159 16.96 6.39 -6.09
C GLU A 159 17.62 5.20 -5.40
N ALA A 160 17.06 3.99 -5.53
CA ALA A 160 17.58 2.79 -4.90
C ALA A 160 18.94 2.38 -5.47
N LYS A 161 19.13 2.53 -6.79
CA LYS A 161 20.42 2.28 -7.43
C LYS A 161 21.47 3.28 -6.97
N LEU A 162 21.11 4.56 -6.89
CA LEU A 162 22.01 5.63 -6.46
C LEU A 162 22.46 5.46 -5.00
N GLN A 163 21.54 5.14 -4.08
CA GLN A 163 21.84 5.13 -2.65
C GLN A 163 22.31 3.76 -2.14
N PHE A 164 21.77 2.67 -2.66
CA PHE A 164 21.97 1.33 -2.11
C PHE A 164 22.51 0.32 -3.14
N GLN A 165 22.70 0.75 -4.40
CA GLN A 165 23.13 -0.10 -5.51
C GLN A 165 22.16 -1.26 -5.82
N TYR A 166 20.92 -1.19 -5.36
CA TYR A 166 19.92 -2.24 -5.56
C TYR A 166 19.50 -2.33 -7.04
N ASP A 167 19.45 -3.55 -7.55
CA ASP A 167 18.95 -3.88 -8.90
C ASP A 167 17.53 -4.46 -8.86
N THR A 168 17.06 -4.85 -7.67
CA THR A 168 15.69 -5.30 -7.43
C THR A 168 15.04 -4.51 -6.31
N ASN A 169 13.75 -4.21 -6.44
CA ASN A 169 13.05 -3.38 -5.47
C ASN A 169 11.52 -3.60 -5.46
N MET A 170 10.79 -2.87 -4.60
CA MET A 170 9.32 -2.83 -4.58
C MET A 170 8.67 -4.20 -4.32
N GLY A 171 9.23 -4.98 -3.38
CA GLY A 171 8.65 -6.26 -2.97
C GLY A 171 7.22 -6.15 -2.45
N ILE A 172 6.49 -7.27 -2.45
CA ILE A 172 5.13 -7.35 -1.91
C ILE A 172 5.08 -8.42 -0.84
N TYR A 173 4.68 -8.02 0.37
CA TYR A 173 4.65 -8.85 1.55
C TYR A 173 3.26 -8.89 2.14
N ILE A 174 2.61 -10.04 2.10
CA ILE A 174 1.33 -10.26 2.78
C ILE A 174 1.52 -11.28 3.91
N LYS A 175 0.58 -11.28 4.86
CA LYS A 175 0.55 -12.29 5.91
C LYS A 175 -0.32 -13.46 5.47
N ASP A 176 -0.10 -14.63 6.05
CA ASP A 176 -1.00 -15.76 5.90
C ASP A 176 -2.44 -15.38 6.26
N ALA A 177 -3.38 -15.98 5.51
CA ALA A 177 -4.79 -15.77 5.75
C ALA A 177 -5.17 -16.24 7.17
N PRO A 178 -5.88 -15.40 7.95
CA PRO A 178 -6.38 -15.79 9.26
C PRO A 178 -7.57 -16.75 9.14
N LYS A 179 -7.98 -17.31 10.29
CA LYS A 179 -9.13 -18.23 10.36
C LYS A 179 -10.50 -17.57 10.13
N ASN A 180 -10.55 -16.23 10.11
CA ASN A 180 -11.77 -15.44 9.94
C ASN A 180 -11.66 -14.55 8.71
N PHE A 181 -12.79 -14.10 8.16
CA PHE A 181 -12.78 -12.98 7.22
C PHE A 181 -12.18 -11.77 7.93
N SER A 182 -11.21 -11.13 7.31
CA SER A 182 -10.52 -10.03 7.97
C SER A 182 -9.96 -9.02 6.99
N MET A 183 -9.50 -7.87 7.50
CA MET A 183 -8.91 -6.81 6.69
C MET A 183 -7.72 -6.13 7.40
N ARG A 184 -6.75 -5.67 6.62
CA ARG A 184 -5.62 -4.83 7.04
C ARG A 184 -5.43 -3.68 6.05
N LEU A 185 -4.79 -2.61 6.49
CA LEU A 185 -4.34 -1.55 5.58
C LEU A 185 -3.12 -2.02 4.79
N TRP A 186 -2.93 -1.44 3.60
CA TRP A 186 -1.65 -1.45 2.93
C TRP A 186 -0.72 -0.41 3.55
N CYS A 187 0.50 -0.83 3.88
CA CYS A 187 1.58 0.05 4.27
C CYS A 187 2.64 0.07 3.18
N ILE A 188 3.06 1.25 2.75
CA ILE A 188 4.16 1.39 1.78
C ILE A 188 5.41 1.79 2.54
N GLY A 189 6.46 1.01 2.34
CA GLY A 189 7.76 1.21 2.97
C GLY A 189 8.46 2.51 2.54
N MET A 190 9.56 2.78 3.21
CA MET A 190 10.53 3.81 2.85
C MET A 190 11.51 3.31 1.78
N LEU A 191 12.31 4.21 1.19
CA LEU A 191 13.32 3.85 0.19
C LEU A 191 14.27 2.72 0.67
N ARG A 192 14.75 2.77 1.92
CA ARG A 192 15.68 1.76 2.47
C ARG A 192 15.05 0.37 2.57
N SER A 193 13.75 0.28 2.83
CA SER A 193 12.98 -0.97 2.79
C SER A 193 12.46 -1.28 1.39
N GLY A 194 13.00 -0.59 0.39
CA GLY A 194 12.70 -0.83 -0.99
C GLY A 194 11.32 -0.38 -1.49
N TYR A 195 10.69 0.58 -0.80
CA TYR A 195 9.31 0.98 -1.06
C TYR A 195 8.33 -0.20 -1.17
N ALA A 196 8.61 -1.29 -0.45
CA ALA A 196 7.79 -2.48 -0.50
C ALA A 196 6.35 -2.22 -0.03
N ALA A 197 5.40 -2.98 -0.59
CA ALA A 197 4.01 -2.96 -0.15
C ALA A 197 3.76 -4.07 0.88
N PHE A 198 3.33 -3.68 2.08
CA PHE A 198 3.08 -4.58 3.20
C PHE A 198 1.59 -4.66 3.49
N GLY A 199 1.01 -5.85 3.30
CA GLY A 199 -0.37 -6.18 3.64
C GLY A 199 -0.52 -6.90 4.98
N GLY A 200 0.57 -7.04 5.75
CA GLY A 200 0.63 -7.82 7.00
C GLY A 200 0.58 -7.00 8.30
N GLY A 201 0.60 -5.67 8.22
CA GLY A 201 0.65 -4.76 9.38
C GLY A 201 -0.52 -4.93 10.34
N GLY A 202 -0.27 -4.79 11.65
CA GLY A 202 -1.29 -4.86 12.70
C GLY A 202 -1.94 -3.50 12.97
N LEU A 203 -3.28 -3.42 12.95
CA LEU A 203 -4.04 -2.18 13.16
C LEU A 203 -3.93 -1.62 14.60
N ALA A 204 -3.47 -2.44 15.55
CA ALA A 204 -3.21 -2.05 16.93
C ALA A 204 -1.72 -1.77 17.21
N PHE A 205 -0.87 -1.76 16.18
CA PHE A 205 0.54 -1.45 16.31
C PHE A 205 0.74 0.04 16.62
N SER A 206 1.48 0.36 17.67
CA SER A 206 1.66 1.75 18.14
C SER A 206 2.51 2.63 17.23
N GLY A 207 3.18 2.04 16.24
CA GLY A 207 4.01 2.77 15.27
C GLY A 207 3.33 3.02 13.92
N GLY A 208 2.01 2.86 13.81
CA GLY A 208 1.28 3.18 12.58
C GLY A 208 1.34 4.66 12.22
N ARG A 209 1.26 4.96 10.93
CA ARG A 209 1.42 6.32 10.37
C ARG A 209 0.46 6.53 9.21
N ILE A 210 -0.68 7.15 9.49
CA ILE A 210 -1.68 7.45 8.46
C ILE A 210 -1.60 8.93 8.13
N ILE A 211 -1.63 9.25 6.83
CA ILE A 211 -1.78 10.63 6.36
C ILE A 211 -3.25 10.91 6.07
N GLY A 212 -3.80 11.93 6.72
CA GLY A 212 -5.13 12.46 6.43
C GLY A 212 -5.06 13.64 5.48
N ILE A 213 -5.84 13.58 4.40
CA ILE A 213 -5.96 14.62 3.38
C ILE A 213 -7.37 15.21 3.38
N LEU A 214 -7.52 16.45 2.91
CA LEU A 214 -8.85 17.04 2.74
C LEU A 214 -9.56 16.39 1.53
N PRO A 215 -10.89 16.22 1.55
CA PRO A 215 -11.62 15.51 0.48
C PRO A 215 -11.36 16.06 -0.93
N GLU A 216 -11.22 17.38 -1.08
CA GLU A 216 -10.94 18.07 -2.34
C GLU A 216 -9.55 17.77 -2.94
N VAL A 217 -8.67 17.12 -2.17
CA VAL A 217 -7.31 16.78 -2.55
C VAL A 217 -7.23 15.39 -3.18
N GLN A 218 -8.17 14.50 -2.88
CA GLN A 218 -8.13 13.14 -3.40
C GLN A 218 -8.54 13.16 -4.88
N HIS A 219 -7.60 12.95 -5.79
CA HIS A 219 -7.94 12.68 -7.19
C HIS A 219 -8.82 11.43 -7.25
N GLN A 220 -10.08 11.62 -7.61
CA GLN A 220 -11.02 10.55 -7.91
C GLN A 220 -10.68 9.94 -9.26
N ASN A 221 -9.61 9.15 -9.32
CA ASN A 221 -9.45 8.20 -10.41
C ASN A 221 -10.25 6.95 -10.00
N PRO A 222 -11.45 6.70 -10.57
CA PRO A 222 -12.16 5.48 -10.29
C PRO A 222 -11.26 4.30 -10.66
N VAL A 223 -11.21 3.28 -9.81
CA VAL A 223 -10.47 2.05 -10.07
C VAL A 223 -11.06 1.40 -11.32
N VAL A 224 -10.43 1.58 -12.48
CA VAL A 224 -10.75 0.77 -13.65
C VAL A 224 -10.01 -0.55 -13.45
N ALA A 225 -10.72 -1.54 -12.91
CA ALA A 225 -10.17 -2.88 -12.72
C ALA A 225 -9.65 -3.40 -14.08
N PRO A 226 -8.38 -3.84 -14.19
CA PRO A 226 -7.91 -4.46 -15.42
C PRO A 226 -8.74 -5.71 -15.70
N THR A 227 -9.12 -5.89 -16.97
CA THR A 227 -9.93 -7.04 -17.41
C THR A 227 -9.18 -8.35 -17.19
N LEU A 228 -9.92 -9.44 -17.01
CA LEU A 228 -9.33 -10.80 -16.90
C LEU A 228 -8.44 -11.12 -18.12
N GLU A 229 -8.80 -10.60 -19.29
CA GLU A 229 -8.05 -10.77 -20.54
C GLU A 229 -6.72 -10.00 -20.53
N GLN A 230 -6.69 -8.78 -19.98
CA GLN A 230 -5.45 -8.04 -19.73
C GLN A 230 -4.54 -8.83 -18.76
N ILE A 231 -5.09 -9.34 -17.66
CA ILE A 231 -4.34 -10.13 -16.66
C ILE A 231 -3.76 -11.42 -17.28
N LEU A 232 -4.53 -12.13 -18.09
CA LEU A 232 -4.12 -13.38 -18.75
C LEU A 232 -3.13 -13.16 -19.91
N THR A 233 -3.12 -11.98 -20.51
CA THR A 233 -2.13 -11.63 -21.53
C THR A 233 -0.75 -11.43 -20.91
N TYR A 234 -0.69 -10.88 -19.69
CA TYR A 234 0.57 -10.67 -18.97
C TYR A 234 1.16 -11.95 -18.36
N SER A 235 0.33 -12.95 -18.01
CA SER A 235 0.80 -14.23 -17.44
C SER A 235 1.47 -15.16 -18.45
N LYS A 236 1.36 -14.86 -19.75
CA LYS A 236 2.06 -15.59 -20.83
C LYS A 236 3.45 -15.02 -21.14
N SER A 237 3.80 -13.86 -20.59
CA SER A 237 5.18 -13.37 -20.63
C SER A 237 6.01 -14.17 -19.63
N PRO A 238 7.16 -14.76 -20.02
CA PRO A 238 7.99 -15.49 -19.07
C PRO A 238 8.40 -14.55 -17.94
N ILE A 239 7.91 -14.83 -16.74
CA ILE A 239 8.46 -14.25 -15.51
C ILE A 239 9.89 -14.76 -15.47
N ILE A 240 10.84 -13.89 -15.82
CA ILE A 240 12.26 -14.15 -15.59
C ILE A 240 12.42 -14.07 -14.08
N ALA A 241 12.22 -15.19 -13.40
CA ALA A 241 12.61 -15.34 -12.01
C ALA A 241 14.12 -15.04 -11.92
N PRO A 242 14.58 -14.25 -10.94
CA PRO A 242 16.01 -14.13 -10.71
C PRO A 242 16.56 -15.53 -10.41
N ALA A 243 17.67 -15.86 -11.06
CA ALA A 243 18.46 -17.03 -10.68
C ALA A 243 18.87 -16.84 -9.22
N ASN A 244 18.37 -17.71 -8.34
CA ASN A 244 18.64 -17.68 -6.91
C ASN A 244 20.15 -17.68 -6.63
N GLY A 245 20.71 -16.50 -6.35
CA GLY A 245 22.00 -16.32 -5.71
C GLY A 245 21.75 -16.06 -4.23
N VAL A 246 21.77 -17.13 -3.43
CA VAL A 246 21.65 -17.04 -1.97
C VAL A 246 22.88 -16.28 -1.44
N ALA A 247 22.65 -15.14 -0.81
CA ALA A 247 23.57 -14.57 0.17
C ALA A 247 22.78 -14.31 1.44
N GLN A 248 22.77 -15.31 2.34
CA GLN A 248 22.46 -15.06 3.74
C GLN A 248 23.57 -14.19 4.32
N VAL A 249 23.22 -13.03 4.86
CA VAL A 249 24.02 -12.37 5.90
C VAL A 249 23.05 -11.86 6.96
N TYR A 250 23.41 -12.19 8.20
CA TYR A 250 22.69 -11.99 9.47
C TYR A 250 22.17 -10.58 9.72
#